data_AF-A0A0A8WQL2-F1
#
_entry.id   AF-A0A0A8WQL2-F1
#
_cell.length_a   1.000
_cell.length_b   1.000
_cell.length_c   1.000
_cell.angle_alpha   90.00
_cell.angle_beta   90.00
_cell.angle_gamma   90.00
#
_symmetry.space_group_name_H-M   'P 1'
#
loop_
_entity.id
_entity.type
_entity.pdbx_description
1 polymer ?
#
loop_
_entity_poly.entity_id
_entity_poly.type
_entity_poly.pdbx_seq_one_letter_code
_entity_poly.pdbx_strand_id
1 'polypeptide(L)' 'METLYTENILYAPMAETVCWCSNISKKSIIEAIQNGAVSIDDIRKMTGACTLGRCKEMSPRKRCCSKEIMQLLNSYISS' A
#
# COMPACT_ATOMS: atom_id res chain seq x y z
N MET A 1 -9.43 -0.77 -21.93
CA MET A 1 -8.05 -0.88 -21.44
C MET A 1 -8.15 -1.26 -19.97
N GLU A 2 -7.95 -2.53 -19.63
CA GLU A 2 -7.94 -2.98 -18.24
C GLU A 2 -6.68 -2.42 -17.58
N THR A 3 -6.86 -1.58 -16.56
CA THR A 3 -5.73 -1.06 -15.79
C THR A 3 -5.17 -2.20 -14.92
N LEU A 4 -3.85 -2.33 -14.85
CA LEU A 4 -3.15 -3.34 -14.02
C LEU A 4 -3.36 -3.15 -12.51
N TYR A 5 -4.14 -2.14 -12.13
CA TYR A 5 -4.38 -1.72 -10.75
C TYR A 5 -5.68 -0.90 -10.67
N THR A 6 -6.26 -0.86 -9.47
CA THR A 6 -7.40 0.01 -9.17
C THR A 6 -6.91 1.43 -8.88
N GLU A 7 -7.47 2.45 -9.54
CA GLU A 7 -7.00 3.84 -9.34
C GLU A 7 -7.17 4.33 -7.91
N ASN A 8 -8.33 4.05 -7.30
CA ASN A 8 -8.58 4.34 -5.90
C ASN A 8 -8.41 3.06 -5.07
N ILE A 9 -7.36 3.04 -4.24
CA ILE A 9 -7.00 1.87 -3.44
C ILE A 9 -8.09 1.45 -2.45
N LEU A 10 -8.97 2.36 -2.04
CA LEU A 10 -10.07 2.03 -1.13
C LEU A 10 -11.02 1.00 -1.74
N TYR A 11 -11.19 1.00 -3.06
CA TYR A 11 -12.03 0.05 -3.80
C TYR A 11 -11.29 -1.17 -4.34
N ALA A 12 -9.95 -1.20 -4.21
CA ALA A 12 -9.15 -2.34 -4.65
C ALA A 12 -9.49 -3.63 -3.88
N PRO A 13 -9.42 -4.81 -4.51
CA PRO A 13 -9.57 -6.08 -3.79
C PRO A 13 -8.42 -6.29 -2.79
N MET A 14 -8.65 -7.11 -1.77
CA MET A 14 -7.66 -7.41 -0.72
C MET A 14 -6.34 -7.97 -1.28
N ALA A 15 -6.42 -8.75 -2.37
CA ALA A 15 -5.27 -9.34 -3.03
C ALA A 15 -4.49 -8.37 -3.92
N GLU A 16 -5.00 -7.15 -4.18
CA GLU A 16 -4.31 -6.20 -5.05
C GLU A 16 -2.97 -5.79 -4.43
N THR A 17 -1.93 -5.77 -5.26
CA THR A 17 -0.60 -5.31 -4.85
C THR A 17 -0.59 -3.79 -4.69
N VAL A 18 -0.20 -3.34 -3.50
CA VAL A 18 -0.02 -1.93 -3.16
C VAL A 18 1.42 -1.50 -3.42
N CYS A 19 2.38 -2.25 -2.86
CA CYS A 19 3.81 -2.00 -3.06
C CYS A 19 4.40 -3.07 -3.97
N TRP A 20 4.58 -2.75 -5.25
CA TRP A 20 5.23 -3.66 -6.22
C TRP A 20 6.72 -3.86 -5.99
N CYS A 21 7.38 -2.97 -5.26
CA CYS A 21 8.80 -3.14 -4.98
C CYS A 21 9.03 -4.35 -4.06
N SER A 22 8.23 -4.45 -3.00
CA SER A 22 8.35 -5.48 -1.95
C SER A 22 7.24 -6.53 -2.03
N ASN A 23 6.46 -6.53 -3.12
CA ASN A 23 5.32 -7.42 -3.37
C ASN A 23 4.29 -7.48 -2.21
N ILE A 24 3.89 -6.31 -1.69
CA ILE A 24 2.97 -6.19 -0.55
C ILE A 24 1.55 -5.91 -1.02
N SER A 25 0.59 -6.69 -0.51
CA SER A 25 -0.84 -6.60 -0.84
C SER A 25 -1.61 -5.60 0.02
N LYS A 26 -2.80 -5.20 -0.43
CA LYS A 26 -3.74 -4.37 0.37
C LYS A 26 -4.09 -5.05 1.70
N LYS A 27 -4.31 -6.38 1.68
CA LYS A 27 -4.56 -7.18 2.88
C LYS A 27 -3.45 -7.00 3.91
N SER A 28 -2.19 -7.13 3.51
CA SER A 28 -1.04 -7.00 4.41
C SER A 28 -0.93 -5.61 5.05
N ILE A 29 -1.29 -4.55 4.31
CA ILE A 29 -1.33 -3.19 4.85
C ILE A 29 -2.46 -3.05 5.88
N ILE A 30 -3.66 -3.55 5.57
CA ILE A 30 -4.80 -3.49 6.49
C ILE A 30 -4.53 -4.30 7.76
N GLU A 31 -3.95 -5.49 7.64
CA GLU A 31 -3.54 -6.31 8.79
C GLU A 31 -2.53 -5.56 9.65
N ALA A 32 -1.56 -4.84 9.06
CA ALA A 32 -0.63 -4.02 9.84
C ALA A 32 -1.35 -2.88 10.60
N ILE A 33 -2.34 -2.21 9.97
CA ILE A 33 -3.16 -1.18 10.62
C ILE A 33 -3.96 -1.77 11.79
N GLN A 34 -4.60 -2.92 11.58
CA GLN A 34 -5.35 -3.64 12.62
C GLN A 34 -4.46 -4.09 13.79
N ASN A 35 -3.18 -4.34 13.51
CA ASN A 35 -2.16 -4.65 14.52
C ASN A 35 -1.53 -3.39 15.15
N GLY A 36 -2.06 -2.19 14.88
CA GLY A 36 -1.67 -0.94 15.54
C GLY A 36 -0.77 0.00 14.74
N ALA A 37 -0.54 -0.25 13.44
CA ALA A 37 0.20 0.71 12.62
C ALA A 37 -0.58 2.02 12.45
N VAL A 38 0.00 3.15 12.89
CA VAL A 38 -0.62 4.49 12.77
C VAL A 38 0.12 5.41 11.81
N SER A 39 1.29 5.00 11.33
CA SER A 39 2.15 5.80 10.46
C SER A 39 2.76 4.99 9.32
N ILE A 40 3.28 5.69 8.31
CA ILE A 40 4.07 5.05 7.24
C ILE A 40 5.30 4.33 7.79
N ASP A 41 5.88 4.84 8.88
CA ASP A 41 7.05 4.21 9.50
C ASP A 41 6.68 2.86 10.14
N ASP A 42 5.51 2.77 10.79
CA ASP A 42 5.00 1.50 11.33
C ASP A 42 4.74 0.50 10.20
N ILE A 43 4.10 0.95 9.11
CA ILE A 43 3.86 0.10 7.93
C ILE A 43 5.18 -0.41 7.35
N ARG A 44 6.23 0.43 7.28
CA ARG A 44 7.56 0.01 6.84
C ARG A 44 8.13 -1.09 7.73
N LYS A 45 8.06 -0.90 9.05
CA LYS A 45 8.58 -1.86 10.04
C LYS A 45 7.81 -3.19 10.03
N MET A 46 6.48 -3.14 9.86
CA MET A 46 5.62 -4.31 9.96
C MET A 46 5.50 -5.09 8.65
N THR A 47 5.59 -4.42 7.49
CA THR A 47 5.33 -5.06 6.19
C THR A 47 6.52 -5.04 5.23
N GLY A 48 7.51 -4.18 5.47
CA GLY A 48 8.61 -3.97 4.52
C GLY A 48 8.22 -3.16 3.27
N ALA A 49 6.99 -2.64 3.16
CA ALA A 49 6.61 -1.71 2.10
C ALA A 49 7.45 -0.42 2.16
N CYS A 50 7.60 0.29 1.03
CA CYS A 50 8.36 1.56 0.96
C CYS A 50 9.84 1.50 1.37
N THR A 51 10.49 0.33 1.34
CA THR A 51 11.92 0.18 1.72
C THR A 51 12.86 0.17 0.52
N LEU A 52 12.47 -0.42 -0.61
CA LEU A 52 13.36 -0.65 -1.76
C LEU A 52 13.48 0.51 -2.77
N GLY A 53 12.53 1.44 -2.80
CA GLY A 53 12.62 2.65 -3.64
C GLY A 53 12.51 2.47 -5.16
N ARG A 54 12.33 1.26 -5.70
CA ARG A 54 12.26 0.97 -7.16
C ARG A 54 10.90 1.26 -7.82
N CYS A 55 10.17 2.25 -7.32
CA CYS A 55 8.77 2.48 -7.69
C CYS A 55 8.61 2.92 -9.16
N LYS A 56 9.55 3.71 -9.70
CA LYS A 56 9.52 4.13 -11.11
C LYS A 56 9.66 2.96 -12.09
N GLU A 57 10.36 1.91 -11.68
CA GLU A 57 10.61 0.74 -12.51
C GLU A 57 9.48 -0.28 -12.36
N MET A 58 9.22 -0.70 -11.11
CA MET A 58 8.37 -1.86 -10.81
C MET A 58 6.88 -1.54 -10.70
N SER A 59 6.50 -0.30 -10.34
CA SER A 59 5.09 0.05 -10.24
C SER A 59 4.51 0.38 -11.61
N PRO A 60 3.35 -0.20 -12.00
CA PRO A 60 2.59 0.27 -13.16
C PRO A 60 2.08 1.71 -12.97
N ARG A 61 1.96 2.20 -11.73
CA ARG A 61 1.64 3.61 -11.42
C ARG A 61 2.84 4.54 -11.65
N LYS A 62 4.06 4.01 -11.84
CA LYS A 62 5.33 4.76 -12.03
C LYS A 62 5.65 5.78 -10.91
N ARG A 63 5.07 5.60 -9.72
CA ARG A 63 5.28 6.44 -8.53
C ARG A 63 5.23 5.61 -7.24
N CYS A 64 5.65 6.21 -6.13
CA CYS A 64 5.67 5.54 -4.83
C CYS A 64 4.26 5.12 -4.35
N CYS A 65 4.19 3.95 -3.71
CA CYS A 65 2.98 3.41 -3.07
C CYS A 65 2.60 4.13 -1.77
N SER A 66 3.41 5.09 -1.30
CA SER A 66 3.14 5.83 -0.07
C SER A 66 1.80 6.57 -0.10
N LYS A 67 1.36 7.02 -1.28
CA LYS A 67 0.04 7.65 -1.45
C LYS A 67 -1.09 6.66 -1.15
N GLU A 68 -1.02 5.45 -1.69
CA GLU A 68 -2.01 4.40 -1.45
C GLU A 68 -2.03 3.98 0.03
N ILE A 69 -0.85 3.84 0.65
CA ILE A 69 -0.75 3.48 2.06
C ILE A 69 -1.32 4.59 2.96
N MET A 70 -1.05 5.86 2.67
CA MET A 70 -1.64 6.97 3.42
C MET A 70 -3.16 7.02 3.29
N GLN A 71 -3.73 6.72 2.11
CA GLN A 71 -5.18 6.63 1.95
C GLN A 71 -5.79 5.53 2.83
N LEU A 72 -5.14 4.36 2.90
CA LEU A 72 -5.57 3.28 3.79
C LEU A 72 -5.45 3.67 5.27
N LEU A 73 -4.31 4.23 5.69
CA LEU A 73 -4.13 4.71 7.07
C LEU A 73 -5.24 5.70 7.46
N ASN A 74 -5.46 6.73 6.65
CA ASN A 74 -6.46 7.76 6.93
C ASN A 74 -7.89 7.17 7.00
N SER A 75 -8.19 6.19 6.14
CA SER A 75 -9.51 5.55 6.08
C SER A 75 -9.78 4.62 7.26
N TYR A 76 -8.76 3.98 7.84
CA TYR A 76 -8.94 2.97 8.89
C TYR A 76 -8.63 3.50 10.30
N ILE A 77 -7.90 4.62 10.43
CA ILE A 77 -7.61 5.27 11.72
C ILE A 77 -8.68 6.30 12.09
N SER A 78 -9.32 6.93 11.09
CA SER A 78 -10.36 7.94 11.32
C SER A 78 -11.76 7.35 11.47
N SER A 79 -11.89 6.02 11.64
CA SER A 79 -13.15 5.27 11.78
C SER A 79 -13.28 4.63 13.15
#